data_AF-A0A1B8G027-F1
#
_entry.id   AF-A0A1B8G027-F1
#
_cell.length_a   1.000
_cell.length_b   1.000
_cell.length_c   1.000
_cell.angle_alpha   90.00
_cell.angle_beta   90.00
_cell.angle_gamma   90.00
#
_symmetry.space_group_name_H-M   'P 1'
#
loop_
_entity.id
_entity.type
_entity.pdbx_description
1 polymer ?
#
loop_
_entity_poly.entity_id
_entity_poly.type
_entity_poly.pdbx_seq_one_letter_code
_entity_poly.pdbx_strand_id
1 'polypeptide(L)'
;MYPLIVRSILDHDVGLNGTQLIPDFQSVHIFYPFVDLLGDGYSSFVYGKYLILTGTNTAAIGGSEAYGQIAIPATFKPENNSYAFSHSSRRQEIFLNAYTNESDTAVVTTKFRPLPSIGPWPLEFYVNVTNQPIFADAVKCDRQITFFNTTLSTGANAPVGIIGDISISAPYLPSDSTFRNVFGLKLDVAFIENNLLDCPSLKGL
;
A
#
# COMPACT_ATOMS: atom_id res chain seq x y z
N MET A 1 16.71 -1.46 12.87
CA MET A 1 15.82 -2.32 12.06
C MET A 1 14.57 -1.49 11.79
N TYR A 2 14.21 -1.25 10.53
CA TYR A 2 13.01 -0.49 10.17
C TYR A 2 11.78 -1.40 10.20
N PRO A 3 10.60 -0.92 10.59
CA PRO A 3 9.37 -1.69 10.46
C PRO A 3 9.06 -1.94 8.98
N LEU A 4 8.34 -3.03 8.72
CA LEU A 4 7.82 -3.35 7.40
C LEU A 4 6.33 -3.04 7.37
N ILE A 5 5.88 -2.31 6.35
CA ILE A 5 4.48 -2.06 6.08
C ILE A 5 4.13 -2.61 4.71
N VAL A 6 3.03 -3.35 4.65
CA VAL A 6 2.48 -3.86 3.42
C VAL A 6 1.12 -3.22 3.22
N ARG A 7 0.94 -2.54 2.08
CA ARG A 7 -0.35 -1.97 1.67
C ARG A 7 -0.84 -2.74 0.47
N SER A 8 -1.96 -3.44 0.63
CA SER A 8 -2.70 -4.03 -0.49
C SER A 8 -3.91 -3.15 -0.78
N ILE A 9 -3.96 -2.56 -1.98
CA ILE A 9 -4.93 -1.51 -2.30
C ILE A 9 -5.62 -1.81 -3.64
N LEU A 10 -6.82 -1.23 -3.76
CA LEU A 10 -7.52 -1.03 -5.02
C LEU A 10 -7.59 0.48 -5.22
N ASP A 11 -6.88 0.98 -6.22
CA ASP A 11 -6.86 2.39 -6.58
C ASP A 11 -7.95 2.67 -7.62
N HIS A 12 -8.69 3.75 -7.37
CA HIS A 12 -9.72 4.28 -8.25
C HIS A 12 -9.43 5.75 -8.51
N ASP A 13 -9.13 6.09 -9.76
CA ASP A 13 -8.94 7.47 -10.16
C ASP A 13 -10.30 8.16 -10.31
N VAL A 14 -10.55 9.11 -9.41
CA VAL A 14 -11.77 9.94 -9.43
C VAL A 14 -11.79 10.97 -10.56
N GLY A 15 -10.66 11.11 -11.28
CA GLY A 15 -10.50 11.92 -12.47
C GLY A 15 -10.45 13.43 -12.20
N LEU A 16 -9.96 14.17 -13.20
CA LEU A 16 -10.08 15.62 -13.25
C LEU A 16 -11.22 15.98 -14.22
N ASN A 17 -12.20 16.74 -13.74
CA ASN A 17 -13.40 17.12 -14.49
C ASN A 17 -14.16 15.92 -15.11
N GLY A 18 -14.22 14.80 -14.38
CA GLY A 18 -14.93 13.59 -14.82
C GLY A 18 -14.20 12.78 -15.89
N THR A 19 -12.95 13.12 -16.23
CA THR A 19 -12.09 12.29 -17.09
C THR A 19 -11.18 11.44 -16.23
N GLN A 20 -11.39 10.13 -16.26
CA GLN A 20 -10.49 9.15 -15.68
C GLN A 20 -9.21 9.07 -16.52
N LEU A 21 -8.05 9.30 -15.89
CA LEU A 21 -6.74 9.26 -16.51
C LEU A 21 -6.08 7.89 -16.31
N ILE A 22 -6.36 7.24 -15.19
CA ILE A 22 -5.79 5.94 -14.82
C ILE A 22 -6.93 4.96 -14.56
N PRO A 23 -7.06 3.86 -15.33
CA PRO A 23 -8.03 2.81 -15.04
C PRO A 23 -7.84 2.24 -13.64
N ASP A 24 -8.89 1.69 -13.04
CA ASP A 24 -8.77 1.04 -11.72
C ASP A 24 -7.69 -0.05 -11.75
N PHE A 25 -6.91 -0.13 -10.68
CA PHE A 25 -5.88 -1.16 -10.55
C PHE A 25 -5.67 -1.57 -9.11
N GLN A 26 -5.21 -2.80 -8.91
CA GLN A 26 -4.79 -3.28 -7.62
C GLN A 26 -3.27 -3.24 -7.53
N SER A 27 -2.79 -3.02 -6.31
CA SER A 27 -1.37 -3.05 -6.04
C SER A 27 -1.06 -3.56 -4.64
N VAL A 28 0.17 -4.04 -4.48
CA VAL A 28 0.81 -4.35 -3.21
C VAL A 28 2.10 -3.54 -3.14
N HIS A 29 2.17 -2.68 -2.14
CA HIS A 29 3.35 -1.93 -1.79
C HIS A 29 4.08 -2.58 -0.61
N ILE A 30 5.41 -2.64 -0.70
CA ILE A 30 6.30 -3.12 0.35
C ILE A 30 7.15 -1.93 0.81
N PHE A 31 6.83 -1.40 1.99
CA PHE A 31 7.33 -0.13 2.48
C PHE A 31 8.13 -0.25 3.78
N TYR A 32 9.15 0.61 3.89
CA TYR A 32 9.96 0.79 5.09
C TYR A 32 9.90 2.27 5.48
N PRO A 33 9.05 2.66 6.45
CA PRO A 33 8.89 4.05 6.87
C PRO A 33 10.00 4.50 7.83
N PHE A 34 9.96 5.78 8.20
CA PHE A 34 10.86 6.44 9.15
C PHE A 34 12.32 6.56 8.70
N VAL A 35 12.56 6.54 7.40
CA VAL A 35 13.91 6.69 6.85
C VAL A 35 14.31 8.15 6.86
N ASP A 36 15.39 8.48 7.54
CA ASP A 36 16.04 9.80 7.45
C ASP A 36 16.87 9.86 6.17
N LEU A 37 16.19 10.07 5.05
CA LEU A 37 16.82 10.13 3.73
C LEU A 37 17.80 11.30 3.61
N LEU A 38 17.49 12.43 4.26
CA LEU A 38 18.26 13.67 4.14
C LEU A 38 19.39 13.77 5.17
N GLY A 39 19.43 12.88 6.16
CA GLY A 39 20.40 12.90 7.24
C GLY A 39 20.24 14.10 8.17
N ASP A 40 19.03 14.67 8.26
CA ASP A 40 18.76 15.86 9.05
C ASP A 40 18.18 15.57 10.44
N GLY A 41 17.87 14.31 10.73
CA GLY A 41 17.39 13.83 12.01
C GLY A 41 15.92 14.16 12.32
N TYR A 42 15.16 14.70 11.37
CA TYR A 42 13.75 15.03 11.61
C TYR A 42 12.81 14.79 10.41
N SER A 43 13.29 14.85 9.17
CA SER A 43 12.50 14.56 7.98
C SER A 43 12.35 13.06 7.81
N SER A 44 11.11 12.54 7.81
CA SER A 44 10.83 11.10 7.73
C SER A 44 10.28 10.71 6.37
N PHE A 45 10.93 9.75 5.72
CA PHE A 45 10.55 9.23 4.42
C PHE A 45 10.19 7.74 4.48
N VAL A 46 9.49 7.28 3.45
CA VAL A 46 9.17 5.87 3.22
C VAL A 46 9.98 5.37 2.04
N TYR A 47 10.80 4.35 2.28
CA TYR A 47 11.46 3.63 1.21
C TYR A 47 10.53 2.55 0.64
N GLY A 48 10.31 2.59 -0.67
CA GLY A 48 9.44 1.65 -1.38
C GLY A 48 10.01 1.27 -2.75
N LYS A 49 10.83 0.22 -2.79
CA LYS A 49 11.52 -0.22 -4.01
C LYS A 49 10.62 -0.98 -4.98
N TYR A 50 9.82 -1.92 -4.48
CA TYR A 50 9.02 -2.82 -5.31
C TYR A 50 7.55 -2.42 -5.22
N LEU A 51 6.91 -2.31 -6.38
CA LEU A 51 5.48 -2.14 -6.51
C LEU A 51 4.92 -3.28 -7.37
N ILE A 52 4.13 -4.16 -6.75
CA ILE A 52 3.44 -5.23 -7.47
C ILE A 52 2.06 -4.69 -7.84
N LEU A 53 1.72 -4.62 -9.12
CA LEU A 53 0.51 -3.93 -9.57
C LEU A 53 -0.11 -4.57 -10.81
N THR A 54 -1.37 -4.24 -11.10
CA THR A 54 -2.11 -4.80 -12.25
C THR A 54 -1.31 -4.61 -13.53
N GLY A 55 -0.89 -5.72 -14.14
CA GLY A 55 0.08 -5.73 -15.24
C GLY A 55 -0.42 -5.10 -16.55
N THR A 56 -1.74 -4.94 -16.69
CA THR A 56 -2.37 -4.30 -17.86
C THR A 56 -2.50 -2.78 -17.71
N ASN A 57 -2.22 -2.21 -16.54
CA ASN A 57 -2.30 -0.77 -16.31
C ASN A 57 -0.96 -0.08 -16.63
N THR A 58 -0.76 0.22 -17.91
CA THR A 58 0.48 0.84 -18.41
C THR A 58 0.76 2.22 -17.84
N ALA A 59 -0.29 2.98 -17.51
CA ALA A 59 -0.16 4.31 -16.90
C ALA A 59 0.39 4.21 -15.47
N ALA A 60 -0.15 3.30 -14.65
CA ALA A 60 0.34 3.07 -13.28
C ALA A 60 1.77 2.50 -13.28
N ILE A 61 2.09 1.60 -14.20
CA ILE A 61 3.46 1.07 -14.38
C ILE A 61 4.42 2.22 -14.69
N GLY A 62 4.17 2.99 -15.76
CA GLY A 62 5.06 4.09 -16.15
C GLY A 62 5.16 5.19 -15.09
N GLY A 63 4.06 5.48 -14.37
CA GLY A 63 4.04 6.42 -13.26
C GLY A 63 4.97 5.97 -12.12
N SER A 64 4.88 4.71 -11.70
CA SER A 64 5.74 4.17 -10.64
C SER A 64 7.22 4.11 -11.02
N GLU A 65 7.55 3.72 -12.25
CA GLU A 65 8.92 3.67 -12.75
C GLU A 65 9.58 5.05 -12.82
N ALA A 66 8.79 6.12 -13.03
CA ALA A 66 9.27 7.49 -13.03
C ALA A 66 9.80 7.95 -11.65
N TYR A 67 9.43 7.26 -10.57
CA TYR A 67 9.95 7.45 -9.21
C TYR A 67 11.13 6.53 -8.86
N GLY A 68 11.63 5.76 -9.84
CA GLY A 68 12.68 4.76 -9.63
C GLY A 68 12.19 3.47 -8.96
N GLN A 69 10.88 3.28 -8.81
CA GLN A 69 10.34 2.01 -8.34
C GLN A 69 10.50 0.93 -9.41
N ILE A 70 10.63 -0.31 -8.97
CA ILE A 70 10.54 -1.47 -9.84
C ILE A 70 9.09 -1.91 -9.87
N ALA A 71 8.41 -1.55 -10.96
CA ALA A 71 7.07 -2.02 -11.27
C ALA A 71 7.09 -3.50 -11.62
N ILE A 72 6.24 -4.29 -10.96
CA ILE A 72 6.13 -5.73 -11.15
C ILE A 72 4.71 -6.04 -11.65
N PRO A 73 4.53 -6.27 -12.96
CA PRO A 73 3.25 -6.65 -13.52
C PRO A 73 2.68 -7.92 -12.87
N ALA A 74 1.43 -7.85 -12.42
CA ALA A 74 0.77 -8.93 -11.70
C ALA A 74 -0.72 -9.06 -12.04
N THR A 75 -1.29 -10.20 -11.66
CA THR A 75 -2.73 -10.42 -11.56
C THR A 75 -3.12 -10.68 -10.11
N PHE A 76 -4.38 -10.41 -9.76
CA PHE A 76 -4.86 -10.45 -8.38
C PHE A 76 -6.05 -11.38 -8.21
N LYS A 77 -6.13 -12.04 -7.04
CA LYS A 77 -7.32 -12.75 -6.59
C LYS A 77 -7.66 -12.30 -5.18
N PRO A 78 -8.89 -11.81 -4.92
CA PRO A 78 -9.92 -11.49 -5.92
C PRO A 78 -9.47 -10.37 -6.87
N GLU A 79 -10.03 -10.37 -8.09
CA GLU A 79 -9.83 -9.27 -9.03
C GLU A 79 -10.79 -8.12 -8.71
N ASN A 80 -10.28 -6.90 -8.77
CA ASN A 80 -11.00 -5.65 -8.54
C ASN A 80 -11.87 -5.63 -7.26
N ASN A 81 -11.37 -6.23 -6.19
CA ASN A 81 -12.11 -6.32 -4.93
C ASN A 81 -11.17 -6.39 -3.73
N SER A 82 -10.85 -5.24 -3.15
CA SER A 82 -10.00 -5.14 -1.94
C SER A 82 -10.63 -5.75 -0.68
N TYR A 83 -11.90 -6.17 -0.73
CA TYR A 83 -12.68 -6.62 0.43
C TYR A 83 -13.29 -8.00 0.29
N ALA A 84 -12.84 -8.83 -0.67
CA ALA A 84 -13.43 -10.15 -0.79
C ALA A 84 -13.14 -10.99 0.46
N PHE A 85 -14.19 -11.66 0.92
CA PHE A 85 -14.12 -12.62 2.00
C PHE A 85 -13.92 -14.03 1.44
N SER A 86 -13.08 -14.82 2.10
CA SER A 86 -12.95 -16.24 1.79
C SER A 86 -14.28 -16.94 2.12
N HIS A 87 -14.86 -17.62 1.14
CA HIS A 87 -16.19 -18.25 1.26
C HIS A 87 -16.18 -19.48 2.17
N SER A 88 -14.99 -20.03 2.48
CA SER A 88 -14.83 -21.35 3.10
C SER A 88 -14.60 -21.33 4.60
N SER A 89 -14.39 -20.16 5.23
CA SER A 89 -14.14 -20.08 6.66
C SER A 89 -15.41 -19.68 7.42
N ARG A 90 -15.63 -20.31 8.59
CA ARG A 90 -16.58 -19.80 9.61
C ARG A 90 -16.19 -18.42 10.16
N ARG A 91 -15.06 -17.87 9.72
CA ARG A 91 -14.41 -16.65 10.18
C ARG A 91 -14.13 -15.80 8.94
N GLN A 92 -15.10 -14.99 8.51
CA GLN A 92 -15.02 -14.10 7.35
C GLN A 92 -13.63 -13.45 7.21
N GLU A 93 -12.76 -14.04 6.39
CA GLU A 93 -11.36 -13.63 6.22
C GLU A 93 -11.24 -12.80 4.95
N ILE A 94 -10.77 -11.57 5.09
CA ILE A 94 -10.40 -10.71 3.96
C ILE A 94 -9.09 -11.24 3.40
N PHE A 95 -9.02 -11.50 2.10
CA PHE A 95 -7.80 -12.01 1.49
C PHE A 95 -7.45 -11.30 0.19
N LEU A 96 -6.16 -11.27 -0.10
CA LEU A 96 -5.63 -10.86 -1.40
C LEU A 96 -4.41 -11.69 -1.73
N ASN A 97 -4.36 -12.19 -2.95
CA ASN A 97 -3.24 -12.90 -3.54
C ASN A 97 -2.78 -12.16 -4.80
N ALA A 98 -1.48 -11.94 -4.94
CA ALA A 98 -0.86 -11.37 -6.14
C ALA A 98 0.00 -12.43 -6.83
N TYR A 99 -0.10 -12.53 -8.15
CA TYR A 99 0.59 -13.52 -8.98
C TYR A 99 1.41 -12.81 -10.05
N THR A 100 2.69 -13.17 -10.18
CA THR A 100 3.61 -12.64 -11.20
C THR A 100 4.05 -13.77 -12.13
N ASN A 101 4.50 -13.43 -13.35
CA ASN A 101 5.07 -14.36 -14.34
C ASN A 101 4.21 -15.59 -14.69
N GLU A 102 2.88 -15.46 -14.81
CA GLU A 102 1.95 -16.59 -15.02
C GLU A 102 2.18 -17.77 -14.03
N SER A 103 2.74 -17.49 -12.84
CA SER A 103 2.96 -18.50 -11.83
C SER A 103 1.62 -18.92 -11.21
N ASP A 104 1.44 -20.23 -11.04
CA ASP A 104 0.30 -20.77 -10.28
C ASP A 104 0.41 -20.46 -8.77
N THR A 105 1.57 -19.97 -8.30
CA THR A 105 1.81 -19.63 -6.91
C THR A 105 1.78 -18.11 -6.72
N ALA A 106 1.02 -17.67 -5.71
CA ALA A 106 0.97 -16.26 -5.36
C ALA A 106 2.28 -15.82 -4.71
N VAL A 107 2.87 -14.73 -5.22
CA VAL A 107 4.10 -14.13 -4.68
C VAL A 107 3.84 -13.23 -3.47
N VAL A 108 2.60 -12.75 -3.33
CA VAL A 108 2.11 -12.14 -2.10
C VAL A 108 0.78 -12.77 -1.75
N THR A 109 0.62 -13.15 -0.48
CA THR A 109 -0.69 -13.52 0.07
C THR A 109 -0.94 -12.77 1.36
N THR A 110 -2.19 -12.37 1.54
CA THR A 110 -2.67 -11.74 2.77
C THR A 110 -3.96 -12.42 3.21
N LYS A 111 -4.11 -12.62 4.51
CA LYS A 111 -5.34 -13.14 5.12
C LYS A 111 -5.57 -12.45 6.45
N PHE A 112 -6.63 -11.68 6.52
CA PHE A 112 -6.96 -10.84 7.67
C PHE A 112 -8.35 -11.13 8.19
N ARG A 113 -8.53 -10.99 9.50
CA ARG A 113 -9.84 -10.95 10.13
C ARG A 113 -10.04 -9.60 10.82
N PRO A 114 -11.27 -9.06 10.81
CA PRO A 114 -11.58 -7.85 11.57
C PRO A 114 -11.41 -8.07 13.07
N LEU A 115 -11.04 -7.01 13.76
CA LEU A 115 -10.99 -6.90 15.21
C LEU A 115 -12.14 -6.04 15.74
N PRO A 116 -12.56 -6.23 17.00
CA PRO A 116 -13.56 -5.37 17.64
C PRO A 116 -13.14 -3.89 17.77
N SER A 117 -11.84 -3.61 17.72
CA SER A 117 -11.26 -2.28 17.87
C SER A 117 -9.94 -2.17 17.11
N ILE A 118 -9.53 -0.95 16.76
CA ILE A 118 -8.20 -0.65 16.24
C ILE A 118 -7.16 -0.92 17.34
N GLY A 119 -6.06 -1.57 16.98
CA GLY A 119 -4.93 -1.83 17.87
C GLY A 119 -3.89 -2.74 17.24
N PRO A 120 -2.68 -2.87 17.83
CA PRO A 120 -2.25 -2.24 19.08
C PRO A 120 -1.84 -0.77 18.92
N TRP A 121 -1.69 -0.28 17.68
CA TRP A 121 -1.35 1.13 17.43
C TRP A 121 -2.60 1.97 17.23
N PRO A 122 -2.60 3.22 17.70
CA PRO A 122 -3.73 4.12 17.51
C PRO A 122 -3.83 4.57 16.05
N LEU A 123 -4.98 5.12 15.64
CA LEU A 123 -5.21 5.53 14.24
C LEU A 123 -4.15 6.54 13.77
N GLU A 124 -3.74 7.45 14.64
CA GLU A 124 -2.76 8.51 14.41
C GLU A 124 -1.39 7.94 13.96
N PHE A 125 -1.03 6.74 14.42
CA PHE A 125 0.16 6.06 13.93
C PHE A 125 0.05 5.78 12.43
N TYR A 126 -1.07 5.21 11.98
CA TYR A 126 -1.29 4.92 10.57
C TYR A 126 -1.39 6.20 9.73
N VAL A 127 -2.02 7.25 10.27
CA VAL A 127 -2.08 8.58 9.63
C VAL A 127 -0.67 9.11 9.37
N ASN A 128 0.19 9.10 10.40
CA ASN A 128 1.55 9.64 10.28
C ASN A 128 2.40 8.82 9.31
N VAL A 129 2.29 7.50 9.33
CA VAL A 129 3.12 6.66 8.48
C VAL A 129 2.69 6.70 7.01
N THR A 130 1.39 6.76 6.74
CA THR A 130 0.87 6.80 5.37
C THR A 130 1.05 8.14 4.67
N ASN A 131 1.37 9.21 5.41
CA ASN A 131 1.57 10.55 4.87
C ASN A 131 3.05 10.99 4.78
N GLN A 132 3.99 10.09 5.04
CA GLN A 132 5.42 10.33 4.80
C GLN A 132 5.71 10.28 3.28
N PRO A 133 6.59 11.14 2.75
CA PRO A 133 7.00 11.06 1.35
C PRO A 133 7.64 9.72 0.98
N ILE A 134 7.33 9.20 -0.20
CA ILE A 134 7.79 7.92 -0.69
C ILE A 134 8.94 8.13 -1.67
N PHE A 135 10.00 7.32 -1.55
CA PHE A 135 11.12 7.31 -2.49
C PHE A 135 11.58 5.88 -2.81
N ALA A 136 12.26 5.72 -3.95
CA ALA A 136 12.95 4.49 -4.30
C ALA A 136 14.44 4.73 -4.65
N ASP A 137 14.75 5.79 -5.40
CA ASP A 137 16.11 6.10 -5.85
C ASP A 137 16.73 7.34 -5.18
N ALA A 138 15.97 7.99 -4.29
CA ALA A 138 16.32 9.23 -3.60
C ALA A 138 16.44 10.49 -4.49
N VAL A 139 16.04 10.39 -5.76
CA VAL A 139 16.05 11.52 -6.70
C VAL A 139 14.67 12.18 -6.72
N LYS A 140 13.66 11.40 -7.09
CA LYS A 140 12.27 11.84 -7.14
C LYS A 140 11.47 11.17 -6.04
N CYS A 141 10.65 11.97 -5.37
CA CYS A 141 9.77 11.55 -4.31
C CYS A 141 8.32 11.74 -4.74
N ASP A 142 7.49 10.79 -4.35
CA ASP A 142 6.04 10.94 -4.35
C ASP A 142 5.59 11.46 -2.99
N ARG A 143 4.66 12.41 -2.99
CA ARG A 143 3.97 12.88 -1.80
C ARG A 143 2.48 12.63 -1.93
N GLN A 144 2.08 11.42 -1.56
CA GLN A 144 0.70 11.00 -1.38
C GLN A 144 0.16 11.50 -0.03
N ILE A 145 -0.80 12.43 -0.07
CA ILE A 145 -1.48 12.95 1.13
C ILE A 145 -2.81 12.22 1.26
N THR A 146 -2.91 11.31 2.22
CA THR A 146 -4.10 10.51 2.51
C THR A 146 -5.01 11.22 3.50
N PHE A 147 -6.29 11.39 3.13
CA PHE A 147 -7.29 12.08 3.95
C PHE A 147 -8.05 11.10 4.83
N PHE A 148 -7.83 11.23 6.14
CA PHE A 148 -8.61 10.57 7.18
C PHE A 148 -9.71 11.51 7.70
N ASN A 149 -10.69 10.94 8.42
CA ASN A 149 -11.81 11.69 9.00
C ASN A 149 -12.70 12.38 7.95
N THR A 150 -12.89 11.73 6.81
CA THR A 150 -13.81 12.16 5.75
C THR A 150 -15.05 11.28 5.74
N THR A 151 -16.04 11.58 4.90
CA THR A 151 -17.22 10.71 4.71
C THR A 151 -16.85 9.29 4.23
N LEU A 152 -15.66 9.11 3.64
CA LEU A 152 -15.13 7.81 3.23
C LEU A 152 -14.54 7.01 4.40
N SER A 153 -14.18 7.67 5.51
CA SER A 153 -13.47 7.06 6.64
C SER A 153 -14.10 7.38 8.00
N THR A 154 -15.41 7.65 8.03
CA THR A 154 -16.17 7.94 9.26
C THR A 154 -17.52 7.21 9.29
N GLY A 155 -18.15 7.15 10.47
CA GLY A 155 -19.47 6.53 10.64
C GLY A 155 -19.46 5.05 10.27
N ALA A 156 -20.33 4.66 9.33
CA ALA A 156 -20.39 3.27 8.84
C ALA A 156 -19.12 2.83 8.08
N ASN A 157 -18.32 3.80 7.59
CA ASN A 157 -17.06 3.56 6.89
C ASN A 157 -15.84 3.80 7.80
N ALA A 158 -16.04 3.85 9.12
CA ALA A 158 -14.95 4.07 10.06
C ALA A 158 -13.86 2.98 9.91
N PRO A 159 -12.58 3.32 10.13
CA PRO A 159 -11.49 2.37 9.98
C PRO A 159 -11.67 1.16 10.89
N VAL A 160 -11.42 -0.03 10.33
CA VAL A 160 -11.55 -1.31 11.04
C VAL A 160 -10.16 -1.87 11.32
N GLY A 161 -9.86 -2.13 12.59
CA GLY A 161 -8.66 -2.86 12.97
C GLY A 161 -8.68 -4.27 12.41
N ILE A 162 -7.55 -4.77 11.91
CA ILE A 162 -7.42 -6.13 11.37
C ILE A 162 -6.20 -6.83 11.95
N ILE A 163 -6.26 -8.15 12.04
CA ILE A 163 -5.12 -9.00 12.37
C ILE A 163 -5.05 -10.18 11.40
N GLY A 164 -3.85 -10.58 11.02
CA GLY A 164 -3.71 -11.63 10.01
C GLY A 164 -2.29 -12.07 9.75
N ASP A 165 -2.14 -12.78 8.64
CA ASP A 165 -0.87 -13.29 8.16
C ASP A 165 -0.58 -12.68 6.77
N ILE A 166 0.70 -12.39 6.52
CA ILE A 166 1.22 -11.92 5.23
C ILE A 166 2.37 -12.85 4.82
N SER A 167 2.36 -13.34 3.58
CA SER A 167 3.51 -14.02 2.99
C SER A 167 3.98 -13.27 1.75
N ILE A 168 5.29 -13.13 1.59
CA ILE A 168 5.95 -12.46 0.46
C ILE A 168 7.12 -13.33 -0.01
N SER A 169 7.18 -13.63 -1.29
CA SER A 169 8.27 -14.38 -1.92
C SER A 169 9.48 -13.51 -2.23
N ALA A 170 10.65 -14.13 -2.31
CA ALA A 170 11.80 -13.53 -2.97
C ALA A 170 11.49 -13.27 -4.47
N PRO A 171 12.11 -12.26 -5.11
CA PRO A 171 13.15 -11.37 -4.59
C PRO A 171 12.61 -10.08 -3.95
N TYR A 172 11.30 -9.97 -3.71
CA TYR A 172 10.68 -8.75 -3.18
C TYR A 172 11.03 -8.50 -1.71
N LEU A 173 11.42 -9.58 -1.02
CA LEU A 173 12.23 -9.59 0.18
C LEU A 173 13.50 -10.42 -0.05
N PRO A 174 14.55 -10.31 0.79
CA PRO A 174 15.79 -11.09 0.64
C PRO A 174 15.58 -12.61 0.63
N SER A 175 14.51 -13.09 1.25
CA SER A 175 14.09 -14.48 1.27
C SER A 175 12.57 -14.57 1.39
N ASP A 176 12.01 -15.71 0.98
CA ASP A 176 10.60 -16.04 1.26
C ASP A 176 10.31 -15.86 2.75
N SER A 177 9.31 -15.02 3.05
CA SER A 177 9.01 -14.60 4.41
C SER A 177 7.52 -14.70 4.67
N THR A 178 7.17 -15.15 5.88
CA THR A 178 5.79 -15.15 6.37
C THR A 178 5.74 -14.48 7.73
N PHE A 179 4.93 -13.43 7.82
CA PHE A 179 4.66 -12.67 9.03
C PHE A 179 3.31 -13.08 9.55
N ARG A 180 3.25 -13.54 10.81
CA ARG A 180 2.02 -14.04 11.43
C ARG A 180 1.50 -13.09 12.50
N ASN A 181 0.19 -13.06 12.68
CA ASN A 181 -0.48 -12.19 13.66
C ASN A 181 -0.08 -10.71 13.54
N VAL A 182 0.10 -10.24 12.31
CA VAL A 182 0.36 -8.82 12.02
C VAL A 182 -0.91 -8.02 12.16
N PHE A 183 -0.81 -6.82 12.74
CA PHE A 183 -1.92 -5.92 12.94
C PHE A 183 -1.92 -4.80 11.88
N GLY A 184 -3.11 -4.35 11.49
CA GLY A 184 -3.27 -3.34 10.46
C GLY A 184 -4.62 -2.65 10.51
N LEU A 185 -4.91 -1.93 9.43
CA LEU A 185 -6.12 -1.15 9.25
C LEU A 185 -6.77 -1.48 7.90
N LYS A 186 -8.10 -1.66 7.91
CA LYS A 186 -8.95 -1.72 6.71
C LYS A 186 -9.78 -0.44 6.66
N LEU A 187 -9.68 0.33 5.59
CA LEU A 187 -10.43 1.58 5.39
C LEU A 187 -10.46 2.00 3.92
N ASP A 188 -11.44 2.83 3.57
CA ASP A 188 -11.50 3.57 2.32
C ASP A 188 -11.05 5.02 2.56
N VAL A 189 -10.20 5.55 1.68
CA VAL A 189 -9.64 6.90 1.80
C VAL A 189 -9.50 7.55 0.43
N ALA A 190 -9.61 8.87 0.41
CA ALA A 190 -9.16 9.68 -0.72
C ALA A 190 -7.73 10.14 -0.47
N PHE A 191 -6.98 10.41 -1.54
CA PHE A 191 -5.67 11.03 -1.45
C PHE A 191 -5.47 12.07 -2.55
N ILE A 192 -4.52 12.97 -2.33
CA ILE A 192 -3.93 13.83 -3.36
C ILE A 192 -2.48 13.43 -3.52
N GLU A 193 -2.06 13.26 -4.78
CA GLU A 193 -0.70 12.92 -5.14
C GLU A 193 0.01 14.16 -5.69
N ASN A 194 1.14 14.54 -5.08
CA ASN A 194 2.02 15.57 -5.64
C ASN A 194 3.22 14.89 -6.27
N ASN A 195 3.24 14.90 -7.60
CA ASN A 195 4.07 14.03 -8.39
C ASN A 195 5.47 14.60 -8.69
N LEU A 196 6.44 13.69 -8.85
CA LEU A 196 7.81 13.96 -9.32
C LEU A 196 8.56 15.09 -8.59
N LEU A 197 8.34 15.21 -7.28
CA LEU A 197 8.98 16.22 -6.45
C LEU A 197 10.46 15.85 -6.21
N ASP A 198 11.32 16.86 -6.13
CA ASP A 198 12.70 16.62 -5.71
C ASP A 198 12.70 16.24 -4.23
N CYS A 199 13.27 15.09 -3.86
CA CYS A 199 13.27 14.63 -2.46
C CYS A 199 13.80 15.68 -1.45
N PRO A 200 14.87 16.45 -1.75
CA PRO A 200 15.33 17.52 -0.84
C PRO A 200 14.30 18.64 -0.60
N SER A 201 13.34 18.85 -1.52
CA SER A 201 12.30 19.87 -1.36
C SER A 201 11.26 19.52 -0.30
N LEU A 202 11.24 18.27 0.17
CA LEU A 202 10.28 17.73 1.14
C LEU A 202 10.79 17.77 2.59
N LYS A 203 11.90 18.48 2.83
CA LYS A 203 12.49 18.66 4.15
C LYS A 203 11.48 19.26 5.15
N GLY A 204 11.34 18.60 6.30
CA GLY A 204 10.48 19.04 7.41
C GLY A 204 8.99 18.82 7.24
N LEU A 205 8.60 18.00 6.26
CA LEU A 205 7.24 17.49 6.12
C LEU A 205 7.03 16.20 6.91
#